data_AF-A0A011U8M4-F1
#
_entry.id   AF-A0A011U8M4-F1
#
_cell.length_a   1.000
_cell.length_b   1.000
_cell.length_c   1.000
_cell.angle_alpha   90.00
_cell.angle_beta   90.00
_cell.angle_gamma   90.00
#
_symmetry.space_group_name_H-M   'P 1'
#
loop_
_entity.id
_entity.type
_entity.pdbx_description
1 polymer ?
#
loop_
_entity_poly.entity_id
_entity_poly.type
_entity_poly.pdbx_seq_one_letter_code
_entity_poly.pdbx_strand_id
1 'polypeptide(L)'
;MEFSPHSSALALDTPELLAELARVVALVGKPGFYDGLSLLLARVLRCKRRLVMRYSAYDKPAFLINAALTEEGVSFYLAGLYRIDPLHRLARETPGPTVVNLRALMGEIEEAYFAELFKMAIFDELAIMVPAYGGVTIAFCCDRHRIRFEQQDYERAQALLPMVDALHKLHMDRLFSNAGDGGSEAITSSFRNQFLVLDRRAKVVYCTQAWSGNSVAAAALPQISQKIAEGGSGSLLLEGQQVVHWETLPDDFSLAPQGTLVVLEQRSPGPLMTSGEAALEAFCGDHSLTPREAEIVRLSFLGLPNAAIAKQLGVSVGTVKNHRWRLYYKLDITTERELFHLFISTLLSVEKSKVMEQEAPQG
;
A
#
# COMPACT_ATOMS: atom_id res chain seq x y z
N MET A 1 40.01 -31.85 2.80
CA MET A 1 39.83 -30.44 2.38
C MET A 1 39.39 -30.50 0.94
N GLU A 2 38.09 -30.58 0.70
CA GLU A 2 37.48 -30.52 -0.63
C GLU A 2 36.20 -29.71 -0.48
N PHE A 3 36.25 -28.49 -0.99
CA PHE A 3 35.11 -27.58 -1.06
C PHE A 3 34.10 -28.15 -2.06
N SER A 4 32.92 -28.53 -1.57
CA SER A 4 31.76 -28.80 -2.42
C SER A 4 31.17 -27.45 -2.88
N PRO A 5 30.90 -27.24 -4.17
CA PRO A 5 30.50 -25.94 -4.67
C PRO A 5 29.04 -25.67 -4.28
N HIS A 6 28.83 -24.55 -3.57
CA HIS A 6 27.56 -23.86 -3.54
C HIS A 6 27.14 -23.51 -4.97
N SER A 7 26.33 -24.35 -5.59
CA SER A 7 25.60 -23.98 -6.82
C SER A 7 24.39 -23.11 -6.42
N SER A 8 24.67 -21.84 -6.09
CA SER A 8 23.70 -20.78 -5.77
C SER A 8 23.53 -19.80 -6.93
N ALA A 9 23.60 -20.27 -8.17
CA ALA A 9 23.34 -19.47 -9.36
C ALA A 9 22.10 -19.98 -10.09
N LEU A 10 21.26 -19.05 -10.53
CA LEU A 10 20.05 -19.22 -11.35
C LEU A 10 20.06 -20.47 -12.24
N ALA A 11 19.30 -21.50 -11.86
CA ALA A 11 18.66 -22.38 -12.84
C ALA A 11 17.25 -21.83 -13.14
N LEU A 12 17.15 -20.51 -13.41
CA LEU A 12 16.07 -19.98 -14.22
C LEU A 12 16.58 -20.08 -15.65
N ASP A 13 15.80 -20.72 -16.51
CA ASP A 13 16.17 -20.89 -17.90
C ASP A 13 16.34 -19.49 -18.52
N THR A 14 17.60 -19.11 -18.74
CA THR A 14 18.00 -17.73 -19.04
C THR A 14 17.38 -17.23 -20.35
N PRO A 15 17.23 -18.05 -21.41
CA PRO A 15 16.55 -17.64 -22.63
C PRO A 15 15.09 -17.22 -22.42
N GLU A 16 14.33 -17.98 -21.63
CA GLU A 16 12.92 -17.74 -21.34
C GLU A 16 12.73 -16.46 -20.53
N LEU A 17 13.61 -16.24 -19.54
CA LEU A 17 13.59 -15.02 -18.73
C LEU A 17 13.91 -13.77 -19.58
N LEU A 18 14.88 -13.86 -20.50
CA LEU A 18 15.20 -12.80 -21.43
C LEU A 18 14.03 -12.52 -22.40
N ALA A 19 13.33 -13.56 -22.85
CA ALA A 19 12.15 -13.41 -23.69
C ALA A 19 10.98 -12.75 -22.93
N GLU A 20 10.78 -13.07 -21.64
CA GLU A 20 9.81 -12.39 -20.78
C GLU A 20 10.19 -10.92 -20.57
N LEU A 21 11.44 -10.63 -20.28
CA LEU A 21 11.93 -9.26 -20.16
C LEU A 21 11.71 -8.46 -21.45
N ALA A 22 12.00 -9.05 -22.62
CA ALA A 22 11.75 -8.41 -23.90
C ALA A 22 10.26 -8.05 -24.09
N ARG A 23 9.34 -8.91 -23.61
CA ARG A 23 7.89 -8.59 -23.61
C ARG A 23 7.57 -7.41 -22.69
N VAL A 24 8.16 -7.34 -21.50
CA VAL A 24 7.99 -6.20 -20.60
C VAL A 24 8.50 -4.90 -21.22
N VAL A 25 9.69 -4.93 -21.85
CA VAL A 25 10.25 -3.79 -22.57
C VAL A 25 9.31 -3.31 -23.68
N ALA A 26 8.70 -4.23 -24.43
CA ALA A 26 7.75 -3.88 -25.49
C ALA A 26 6.44 -3.23 -24.99
N LEU A 27 6.13 -3.36 -23.69
CA LEU A 27 4.96 -2.78 -23.01
C LEU A 27 5.26 -1.41 -22.37
N VAL A 28 6.50 -0.95 -22.36
CA VAL A 28 6.86 0.39 -21.85
C VAL A 28 6.01 1.47 -22.54
N GLY A 29 5.44 2.38 -21.75
CA GLY A 29 4.51 3.43 -22.21
C GLY A 29 3.13 2.95 -22.67
N LYS A 30 2.80 1.66 -22.51
CA LYS A 30 1.50 1.07 -22.92
C LYS A 30 0.73 0.53 -21.72
N PRO A 31 -0.60 0.37 -21.84
CA PRO A 31 -1.38 -0.42 -20.89
C PRO A 31 -0.80 -1.83 -20.73
N GLY A 32 -0.86 -2.38 -19.53
CA GLY A 32 -0.36 -3.74 -19.23
C GLY A 32 1.10 -3.83 -18.82
N PHE A 33 1.88 -2.74 -18.86
CA PHE A 33 3.27 -2.72 -18.38
C PHE A 33 3.42 -3.27 -16.95
N TYR A 34 2.63 -2.75 -16.00
CA TYR A 34 2.71 -3.19 -14.60
C TYR A 34 2.32 -4.66 -14.41
N ASP A 35 1.34 -5.16 -15.16
CA ASP A 35 0.98 -6.59 -15.11
C ASP A 35 2.13 -7.45 -15.65
N GLY A 36 2.65 -7.12 -16.83
CA GLY A 36 3.78 -7.82 -17.45
C GLY A 36 5.02 -7.85 -16.56
N LEU A 37 5.38 -6.72 -15.97
CA LEU A 37 6.50 -6.64 -15.02
C LEU A 37 6.22 -7.46 -13.75
N SER A 38 5.00 -7.39 -13.20
CA SER A 38 4.64 -8.20 -12.04
C SER A 38 4.70 -9.71 -12.33
N LEU A 39 4.34 -10.15 -13.54
CA LEU A 39 4.41 -11.55 -13.98
C LEU A 39 5.88 -12.03 -14.05
N LEU A 40 6.76 -11.22 -14.62
CA LEU A 40 8.21 -11.48 -14.64
C LEU A 40 8.76 -11.63 -13.21
N LEU A 41 8.42 -10.69 -12.33
CA LEU A 41 8.84 -10.73 -10.92
C LEU A 41 8.32 -11.99 -10.22
N ALA A 42 7.05 -12.35 -10.43
CA ALA A 42 6.49 -13.56 -9.83
C ALA A 42 7.13 -14.85 -10.33
N ARG A 43 7.58 -14.89 -11.59
CA ARG A 43 8.33 -16.02 -12.12
C ARG A 43 9.67 -16.19 -11.40
N VAL A 44 10.43 -15.09 -11.25
CA VAL A 44 11.74 -15.09 -10.58
C VAL A 44 11.60 -15.40 -9.08
N LEU A 45 10.62 -14.78 -8.43
CA LEU A 45 10.35 -14.91 -7.00
C LEU A 45 9.44 -16.11 -6.67
N ARG A 46 9.09 -16.93 -7.67
CA ARG A 46 8.28 -18.15 -7.52
C ARG A 46 7.00 -17.95 -6.70
N CYS A 47 6.30 -16.85 -6.95
CA CYS A 47 5.02 -16.56 -6.29
C CYS A 47 3.87 -16.67 -7.30
N LYS A 48 2.65 -16.90 -6.78
CA LYS A 48 1.43 -16.97 -7.60
C LYS A 48 0.47 -15.82 -7.31
N ARG A 49 0.51 -15.29 -6.08
CA ARG A 49 -0.32 -14.19 -5.62
C ARG A 49 0.48 -12.90 -5.80
N ARG A 50 -0.10 -11.95 -6.52
CA ARG A 50 0.52 -10.67 -6.86
C ARG A 50 -0.46 -9.53 -6.61
N LEU A 51 0.05 -8.46 -6.02
CA LEU A 51 -0.60 -7.16 -6.03
C LEU A 51 0.37 -6.15 -6.61
N VAL A 52 -0.13 -5.20 -7.39
CA VAL A 52 0.61 -3.98 -7.71
C VAL A 52 -0.19 -2.83 -7.11
N MET A 53 0.39 -2.22 -6.09
CA MET A 53 -0.24 -1.16 -5.31
C MET A 53 0.31 0.20 -5.73
N ARG A 54 -0.57 1.18 -5.85
CA ARG A 54 -0.22 2.59 -5.88
C ARG A 54 -0.43 3.16 -4.48
N TYR A 55 0.63 3.59 -3.83
CA TYR A 55 0.58 4.31 -2.56
C TYR A 55 0.75 5.80 -2.81
N SER A 56 -0.21 6.61 -2.34
CA SER A 56 -0.14 8.07 -2.38
C SER A 56 0.27 8.64 -1.02
N ALA A 57 1.06 9.70 -1.05
CA ALA A 57 1.34 10.53 0.13
C ALA A 57 0.06 11.14 0.75
N TYR A 58 -0.98 11.36 -0.05
CA TYR A 58 -2.18 12.07 0.38
C TYR A 58 -3.49 11.28 0.26
N ASP A 59 -3.68 10.50 -0.81
CA ASP A 59 -4.88 9.70 -1.05
C ASP A 59 -4.76 8.25 -0.54
N LYS A 60 -5.87 7.53 -0.57
CA LYS A 60 -5.93 6.09 -0.30
C LYS A 60 -5.12 5.32 -1.35
N PRO A 61 -4.63 4.13 -1.00
CA PRO A 61 -3.98 3.29 -1.99
C PRO A 61 -4.95 2.87 -3.10
N ALA A 62 -4.39 2.55 -4.26
CA ALA A 62 -5.14 1.99 -5.38
C ALA A 62 -4.52 0.66 -5.82
N PHE A 63 -5.37 -0.30 -6.19
CA PHE A 63 -4.94 -1.55 -6.80
C PHE A 63 -4.75 -1.32 -8.30
N LEU A 64 -3.51 -1.35 -8.78
CA LEU A 64 -3.21 -1.36 -10.21
C LEU A 64 -3.39 -2.77 -10.77
N ILE A 65 -2.96 -3.77 -10.01
CA ILE A 65 -3.16 -5.19 -10.30
C ILE A 65 -3.60 -5.89 -9.03
N ASN A 66 -4.69 -6.67 -9.11
CA ASN A 66 -5.14 -7.52 -8.02
C ASN A 66 -5.26 -8.97 -8.50
N ALA A 67 -4.27 -9.81 -8.17
CA ALA A 67 -4.28 -11.25 -8.36
C ALA A 67 -4.13 -11.99 -7.02
N ALA A 68 -4.63 -11.42 -5.93
CA ALA A 68 -4.48 -11.98 -4.58
C ALA A 68 -5.73 -11.82 -3.68
N LEU A 69 -6.45 -10.70 -3.73
CA LEU A 69 -7.57 -10.41 -2.84
C LEU A 69 -8.92 -10.57 -3.57
N THR A 70 -9.95 -10.99 -2.82
CA THR A 70 -11.35 -10.94 -3.30
C THR A 70 -11.87 -9.50 -3.29
N GLU A 71 -13.03 -9.26 -3.91
CA GLU A 71 -13.66 -7.93 -3.91
C GLU A 71 -14.01 -7.44 -2.50
N GLU A 72 -14.44 -8.34 -1.62
CA GLU A 72 -14.68 -8.03 -0.20
C GLU A 72 -13.38 -7.67 0.50
N GLY A 73 -12.29 -8.39 0.20
CA GLY A 73 -10.96 -8.10 0.72
C GLY A 73 -10.45 -6.72 0.31
N VAL A 74 -10.64 -6.34 -0.96
CA VAL A 74 -10.30 -5.00 -1.47
C VAL A 74 -11.15 -3.93 -0.79
N SER A 75 -12.46 -4.14 -0.70
CA SER A 75 -13.40 -3.19 -0.09
C SER A 75 -13.06 -2.97 1.38
N PHE A 76 -12.79 -4.05 2.12
CA PHE A 76 -12.37 -4.00 3.50
C PHE A 76 -11.01 -3.31 3.68
N TYR A 77 -10.05 -3.58 2.78
CA TYR A 77 -8.76 -2.92 2.81
C TYR A 77 -8.90 -1.39 2.66
N LEU A 78 -9.65 -0.94 1.64
CA LEU A 78 -9.87 0.48 1.32
C LEU A 78 -10.83 1.20 2.28
N ALA A 79 -11.61 0.45 3.07
CA ALA A 79 -12.47 0.99 4.12
C ALA A 79 -11.65 1.61 5.26
N GLY A 80 -10.39 1.17 5.45
CA GLY A 80 -9.49 1.78 6.44
C GLY A 80 -8.31 0.92 6.90
N LEU A 81 -8.27 -0.38 6.54
CA LEU A 81 -7.15 -1.25 6.92
C LEU A 81 -5.80 -0.76 6.37
N TYR A 82 -5.81 -0.10 5.22
CA TYR A 82 -4.61 0.50 4.61
C TYR A 82 -3.85 1.49 5.52
N ARG A 83 -4.48 1.95 6.60
CA ARG A 83 -3.92 2.92 7.54
C ARG A 83 -3.00 2.30 8.57
N ILE A 84 -3.04 0.97 8.69
CA ILE A 84 -2.09 0.18 9.47
C ILE A 84 -1.16 -0.64 8.55
N ASP A 85 -1.26 -0.48 7.24
CA ASP A 85 -0.38 -1.12 6.26
C ASP A 85 1.05 -0.55 6.39
N PRO A 86 2.04 -1.38 6.77
CA PRO A 86 3.43 -0.94 6.93
C PRO A 86 4.07 -0.46 5.62
N LEU A 87 3.69 -1.05 4.47
CA LEU A 87 4.21 -0.61 3.17
C LEU A 87 3.66 0.76 2.80
N HIS A 88 2.37 1.00 3.09
CA HIS A 88 1.79 2.31 2.87
C HIS A 88 2.44 3.38 3.74
N ARG A 89 2.72 3.08 5.01
CA ARG A 89 3.48 3.98 5.90
C ARG A 89 4.87 4.27 5.33
N LEU A 90 5.61 3.23 4.96
CA LEU A 90 6.96 3.34 4.41
C LEU A 90 6.99 4.22 3.14
N ALA A 91 6.01 4.06 2.26
CA ALA A 91 5.86 4.87 1.05
C ALA A 91 5.69 6.37 1.34
N ARG A 92 5.09 6.73 2.49
CA ARG A 92 4.89 8.12 2.91
C ARG A 92 6.10 8.70 3.64
N GLU A 93 6.81 7.91 4.42
CA GLU A 93 7.89 8.38 5.30
C GLU A 93 9.26 8.38 4.63
N THR A 94 9.58 7.34 3.86
CA THR A 94 10.89 7.17 3.23
C THR A 94 10.74 6.74 1.76
N PRO A 95 10.27 7.64 0.89
CA PRO A 95 10.10 7.33 -0.53
C PRO A 95 11.47 7.04 -1.17
N GLY A 96 11.58 5.92 -1.87
CA GLY A 96 12.78 5.54 -2.60
C GLY A 96 12.71 4.11 -3.13
N PRO A 97 13.55 3.75 -4.13
CA PRO A 97 13.63 2.39 -4.62
C PRO A 97 14.11 1.46 -3.51
N THR A 98 13.32 0.46 -3.15
CA THR A 98 13.66 -0.46 -2.05
C THR A 98 13.01 -1.83 -2.21
N VAL A 99 13.59 -2.81 -1.51
CA VAL A 99 13.03 -4.16 -1.36
C VAL A 99 12.71 -4.38 0.11
N VAL A 100 11.46 -4.74 0.38
CA VAL A 100 10.92 -4.87 1.73
C VAL A 100 10.39 -6.27 1.95
N ASN A 101 10.82 -6.92 3.02
CA ASN A 101 10.12 -8.08 3.56
C ASN A 101 9.12 -7.58 4.59
N LEU A 102 7.82 -7.77 4.32
CA LEU A 102 6.75 -7.25 5.18
C LEU A 102 6.86 -7.81 6.61
N ARG A 103 7.26 -9.07 6.77
CA ARG A 103 7.39 -9.69 8.08
C ARG A 103 8.54 -9.13 8.90
N ALA A 104 9.66 -8.79 8.26
CA ALA A 104 10.77 -8.10 8.92
C ALA A 104 10.32 -6.69 9.35
N LEU A 105 9.67 -5.95 8.46
CA LEU A 105 9.13 -4.61 8.76
C LEU A 105 8.11 -4.65 9.90
N MET A 106 7.26 -5.68 9.96
CA MET A 106 6.31 -5.89 11.06
C MET A 106 6.99 -6.18 12.40
N GLY A 107 8.22 -6.71 12.42
CA GLY A 107 8.99 -6.92 13.64
C GLY A 107 9.46 -5.63 14.31
N GLU A 108 9.45 -4.52 13.56
CA GLU A 108 9.82 -3.18 14.02
C GLU A 108 8.61 -2.37 14.49
N ILE A 109 7.39 -2.88 14.27
CA ILE A 109 6.15 -2.24 14.71
C ILE A 109 5.96 -2.51 16.20
N GLU A 110 5.92 -1.45 17.00
CA GLU A 110 5.72 -1.54 18.46
C GLU A 110 4.37 -2.19 18.84
N GLU A 111 3.36 -2.06 17.98
CA GLU A 111 2.02 -2.58 18.22
C GLU A 111 1.82 -4.02 17.70
N ALA A 112 2.07 -4.99 18.58
CA ALA A 112 2.01 -6.43 18.29
C ALA A 112 0.68 -6.89 17.64
N TYR A 113 -0.46 -6.27 17.98
CA TYR A 113 -1.77 -6.66 17.44
C TYR A 113 -1.89 -6.39 15.95
N PHE A 114 -1.43 -5.23 15.46
CA PHE A 114 -1.49 -4.90 14.04
C PHE A 114 -0.51 -5.76 13.23
N ALA A 115 0.65 -6.09 13.79
CA ALA A 115 1.58 -7.02 13.15
C ALA A 115 0.99 -8.43 13.00
N GLU A 116 0.30 -8.96 14.02
CA GLU A 116 -0.35 -10.29 13.93
C GLU A 116 -1.56 -10.29 13.00
N LEU A 117 -2.33 -9.19 12.95
CA LEU A 117 -3.43 -9.02 12.00
C LEU A 117 -2.99 -9.24 10.55
N PHE A 118 -1.87 -8.62 10.14
CA PHE A 118 -1.32 -8.82 8.80
C PHE A 118 -0.79 -10.24 8.59
N LYS A 119 -0.16 -10.86 9.60
CA LYS A 119 0.32 -12.26 9.52
C LYS A 119 -0.81 -13.27 9.32
N MET A 120 -2.03 -12.94 9.72
CA MET A 120 -3.19 -13.81 9.57
C MET A 120 -3.89 -13.65 8.22
N ALA A 121 -3.70 -12.51 7.55
CA ALA A 121 -4.18 -12.27 6.19
C ALA A 121 -3.14 -12.66 5.12
N ILE A 122 -1.85 -12.48 5.41
CA ILE A 122 -0.72 -12.66 4.52
C ILE A 122 0.35 -13.49 5.23
N PHE A 123 0.74 -14.63 4.65
CA PHE A 123 1.70 -15.54 5.30
C PHE A 123 3.14 -15.01 5.25
N ASP A 124 3.59 -14.61 4.07
CA ASP A 124 4.88 -13.92 3.87
C ASP A 124 4.83 -13.12 2.56
N GLU A 125 5.25 -11.86 2.60
CA GLU A 125 5.20 -10.93 1.46
C GLU A 125 6.54 -10.22 1.28
N LEU A 126 6.98 -10.19 0.03
CA LEU A 126 8.14 -9.46 -0.44
C LEU A 126 7.68 -8.39 -1.43
N ALA A 127 7.98 -7.13 -1.15
CA ALA A 127 7.59 -6.00 -1.96
C ALA A 127 8.82 -5.32 -2.58
N ILE A 128 8.78 -5.07 -3.89
CA ILE A 128 9.71 -4.16 -4.57
C ILE A 128 8.99 -2.83 -4.76
N MET A 129 9.51 -1.76 -4.19
CA MET A 129 8.88 -0.44 -4.17
C MET A 129 9.72 0.53 -5.00
N VAL A 130 9.08 1.27 -5.90
CA VAL A 130 9.73 2.27 -6.76
C VAL A 130 8.92 3.57 -6.76
N PRO A 131 9.57 4.74 -6.59
CA PRO A 131 8.88 6.02 -6.56
C PRO A 131 8.45 6.45 -7.96
N ALA A 132 7.29 7.08 -8.02
CA ALA A 132 6.73 7.73 -9.18
C ALA A 132 6.50 9.22 -8.88
N TYR A 133 6.30 10.02 -9.93
CA TYR A 133 5.98 11.43 -9.77
C TYR A 133 4.65 11.66 -9.04
N GLY A 134 4.58 12.78 -8.32
CA GLY A 134 3.41 13.24 -7.59
C GLY A 134 3.25 12.58 -6.22
N GLY A 135 4.35 12.36 -5.49
CA GLY A 135 4.27 11.74 -4.15
C GLY A 135 3.68 10.32 -4.18
N VAL A 136 3.94 9.58 -5.26
CA VAL A 136 3.42 8.22 -5.46
C VAL A 136 4.56 7.21 -5.32
N THR A 137 4.25 6.05 -4.74
CA THR A 137 5.10 4.87 -4.80
C THR A 137 4.33 3.70 -5.40
N ILE A 138 4.95 3.00 -6.34
CA ILE A 138 4.42 1.74 -6.88
C ILE A 138 5.09 0.59 -6.14
N ALA A 139 4.28 -0.28 -5.53
CA ALA A 139 4.76 -1.47 -4.84
C ALA A 139 4.32 -2.73 -5.59
N PHE A 140 5.29 -3.55 -5.99
CA PHE A 140 5.09 -4.89 -6.54
C PHE A 140 5.15 -5.91 -5.42
N CYS A 141 3.99 -6.28 -4.88
CA CYS A 141 3.87 -7.20 -3.75
C CYS A 141 3.73 -8.64 -4.24
N CYS A 142 4.64 -9.49 -3.77
CA CYS A 142 4.69 -10.92 -4.06
C CYS A 142 4.42 -11.70 -2.78
N ASP A 143 3.33 -12.49 -2.76
CA ASP A 143 2.91 -13.29 -1.60
C ASP A 143 3.05 -14.80 -1.88
N ARG A 144 3.56 -15.53 -0.87
CA ARG A 144 3.56 -16.99 -0.83
C ARG A 144 2.69 -17.48 0.34
N HIS A 145 1.60 -18.17 0.03
CA HIS A 145 0.61 -18.61 1.02
C HIS A 145 1.15 -19.52 2.15
N ARG A 146 2.19 -20.33 1.92
CA ARG A 146 2.64 -21.37 2.88
C ARG A 146 4.15 -21.54 3.00
N ILE A 147 4.91 -20.80 2.22
CA ILE A 147 6.38 -20.94 2.14
C ILE A 147 6.96 -19.57 2.38
N ARG A 148 7.91 -19.48 3.31
CA ARG A 148 8.57 -18.20 3.60
C ARG A 148 9.50 -17.82 2.46
N PHE A 149 9.72 -16.53 2.30
CA PHE A 149 10.83 -16.03 1.52
C PHE A 149 12.12 -16.28 2.30
N GLU A 150 13.12 -16.82 1.60
CA GLU A 150 14.45 -17.06 2.15
C GLU A 150 15.38 -15.90 1.79
N GLN A 151 16.56 -15.84 2.42
CA GLN A 151 17.56 -14.81 2.14
C GLN A 151 17.90 -14.70 0.64
N GLN A 152 17.96 -15.85 -0.05
CA GLN A 152 18.20 -15.87 -1.50
C GLN A 152 17.09 -15.21 -2.32
N ASP A 153 15.84 -15.26 -1.85
CA ASP A 153 14.74 -14.57 -2.54
C ASP A 153 14.87 -13.05 -2.38
N TYR A 154 15.31 -12.59 -1.21
CA TYR A 154 15.59 -11.19 -0.96
C TYR A 154 16.75 -10.69 -1.83
N GLU A 155 17.85 -11.43 -1.90
CA GLU A 155 18.98 -11.13 -2.79
C GLU A 155 18.56 -11.07 -4.26
N ARG A 156 17.67 -11.98 -4.71
CA ARG A 156 17.10 -11.93 -6.06
C ARG A 156 16.28 -10.66 -6.29
N ALA A 157 15.39 -10.30 -5.36
CA ALA A 157 14.60 -9.08 -5.48
C ALA A 157 15.49 -7.82 -5.49
N GLN A 158 16.52 -7.78 -4.64
CA GLN A 158 17.50 -6.69 -4.63
C GLN A 158 18.26 -6.59 -5.96
N ALA A 159 18.67 -7.72 -6.54
CA ALA A 159 19.32 -7.74 -7.85
C ALA A 159 18.40 -7.26 -8.99
N LEU A 160 17.08 -7.44 -8.86
CA LEU A 160 16.09 -6.96 -9.83
C LEU A 160 15.74 -5.48 -9.65
N LEU A 161 15.90 -4.91 -8.45
CA LEU A 161 15.47 -3.54 -8.13
C LEU A 161 15.97 -2.49 -9.14
N PRO A 162 17.25 -2.45 -9.55
CA PRO A 162 17.71 -1.46 -10.53
C PRO A 162 17.01 -1.58 -11.90
N MET A 163 16.73 -2.81 -12.34
CA MET A 163 16.00 -3.05 -13.59
C MET A 163 14.54 -2.61 -13.47
N VAL A 164 13.89 -2.94 -12.35
CA VAL A 164 12.50 -2.54 -12.07
C VAL A 164 12.38 -1.02 -12.03
N ASP A 165 13.27 -0.34 -11.31
CA ASP A 165 13.31 1.13 -11.21
C ASP A 165 13.56 1.79 -12.57
N ALA A 166 14.52 1.30 -13.36
CA ALA A 166 14.81 1.84 -14.68
C ALA A 166 13.65 1.63 -15.67
N LEU A 167 13.04 0.44 -15.70
CA LEU A 167 11.88 0.18 -16.56
C LEU A 167 10.67 1.00 -16.12
N HIS A 168 10.46 1.18 -14.81
CA HIS A 168 9.41 2.02 -14.27
C HIS A 168 9.60 3.47 -14.70
N LYS A 169 10.78 4.07 -14.49
CA LYS A 169 11.09 5.43 -14.93
C LYS A 169 10.89 5.62 -16.43
N LEU A 170 11.40 4.70 -17.24
CA LEU A 170 11.20 4.74 -18.69
C LEU A 170 9.72 4.65 -19.07
N HIS A 171 8.94 3.81 -18.38
CA HIS A 171 7.50 3.73 -18.57
C HIS A 171 6.80 5.05 -18.21
N MET A 172 7.16 5.67 -17.08
CA MET A 172 6.67 7.00 -16.68
C MET A 172 6.95 8.05 -17.76
N ASP A 173 8.20 8.18 -18.19
CA ASP A 173 8.58 9.20 -19.16
C ASP A 173 7.86 9.02 -20.49
N ARG A 174 7.66 7.77 -20.93
CA ARG A 174 6.91 7.45 -22.15
C ARG A 174 5.44 7.77 -22.02
N LEU A 175 4.83 7.51 -20.87
CA LEU A 175 3.46 7.91 -20.60
C LEU A 175 3.30 9.42 -20.73
N PHE A 176 4.13 10.21 -20.04
CA PHE A 176 4.08 11.69 -20.11
C PHE A 176 4.38 12.25 -21.50
N SER A 177 5.29 11.62 -22.25
CA SER A 177 5.58 12.01 -23.63
C SER A 177 4.38 11.79 -24.55
N ASN A 178 3.72 10.63 -24.46
CA ASN A 178 2.55 10.29 -25.27
C ASN A 178 1.30 11.13 -24.90
N ALA A 179 1.25 11.65 -23.67
CA ALA A 179 0.18 12.53 -23.19
C ALA A 179 0.06 13.80 -24.05
N GLY A 180 1.21 14.38 -24.45
CA GLY A 180 1.27 15.58 -25.27
C GLY A 180 0.62 15.41 -26.65
N ASP A 181 0.56 14.16 -27.15
CA ASP A 181 0.01 13.81 -28.47
C ASP A 181 -1.47 13.36 -28.41
N GLY A 182 -2.14 13.52 -27.26
CA GLY A 182 -3.54 13.11 -27.07
C GLY A 182 -3.73 11.66 -26.58
N GLY A 183 -2.65 10.93 -26.27
CA GLY A 183 -2.64 9.56 -25.73
C GLY A 183 -3.02 9.45 -24.24
N SER A 184 -4.13 10.07 -23.84
CA SER A 184 -4.52 10.33 -22.44
C SER A 184 -4.86 9.06 -21.63
N GLU A 185 -5.36 8.01 -22.27
CA GLU A 185 -6.01 6.87 -21.59
C GLU A 185 -5.04 5.99 -20.76
N ALA A 186 -3.78 5.87 -21.18
CA ALA A 186 -2.78 5.06 -20.47
C ALA A 186 -2.28 5.74 -19.18
N ILE A 187 -2.16 7.07 -19.18
CA ILE A 187 -1.83 7.86 -17.98
C ILE A 187 -3.00 7.85 -17.00
N THR A 188 -4.21 8.11 -17.48
CA THR A 188 -5.39 8.22 -16.62
C THR A 188 -5.72 6.88 -15.96
N SER A 189 -5.58 5.76 -16.70
CA SER A 189 -5.74 4.41 -16.14
C SER A 189 -4.64 4.03 -15.15
N SER A 190 -3.40 4.48 -15.36
CA SER A 190 -2.25 4.12 -14.50
C SER A 190 -2.12 5.00 -13.25
N PHE A 191 -2.55 6.27 -13.30
CA PHE A 191 -2.36 7.23 -12.21
C PHE A 191 -3.65 7.60 -11.50
N ARG A 192 -4.80 7.58 -12.17
CA ARG A 192 -6.10 8.15 -11.70
C ARG A 192 -6.05 9.60 -11.19
N ASN A 193 -4.89 10.24 -11.21
CA ASN A 193 -4.67 11.55 -10.64
C ASN A 193 -5.16 12.65 -11.56
N GLN A 194 -5.76 13.67 -10.96
CA GLN A 194 -6.00 14.96 -11.59
C GLN A 194 -4.68 15.73 -11.51
N PHE A 195 -4.09 16.13 -12.63
CA PHE A 195 -2.84 16.87 -12.60
C PHE A 195 -2.67 17.78 -13.80
N LEU A 196 -1.78 18.75 -13.66
CA LEU A 196 -1.23 19.54 -14.74
C LEU A 196 0.30 19.57 -14.65
N VAL A 197 0.93 19.90 -15.77
CA VAL A 197 2.37 20.09 -15.88
C VAL A 197 2.63 21.52 -16.33
N LEU A 198 3.47 22.21 -15.58
CA LEU A 198 3.99 23.54 -15.90
C LEU A 198 5.42 23.42 -16.41
N ASP A 199 5.79 24.24 -17.39
CA ASP A 199 7.21 24.43 -17.74
C ASP A 199 7.94 25.30 -16.69
N ARG A 200 9.26 25.46 -16.84
CA ARG A 200 10.10 26.33 -16.00
C ARG A 200 9.72 27.82 -15.99
N ARG A 201 8.80 28.24 -16.87
CA ARG A 201 8.24 29.60 -16.94
C ARG A 201 6.82 29.65 -16.37
N ALA A 202 6.41 28.62 -15.64
CA ALA A 202 5.07 28.45 -15.07
C ALA A 202 3.94 28.40 -16.11
N LYS A 203 4.23 28.08 -17.37
CA LYS A 203 3.21 27.90 -18.41
C LYS A 203 2.70 26.47 -18.40
N VAL A 204 1.37 26.30 -18.42
CA VAL A 204 0.74 24.98 -18.59
C VAL A 204 1.13 24.38 -19.94
N VAL A 205 1.80 23.23 -19.91
CA VAL A 205 2.16 22.44 -21.12
C VAL A 205 1.28 21.20 -21.28
N TYR A 206 0.71 20.71 -20.19
CA TYR A 206 -0.24 19.59 -20.20
C TYR A 206 -1.20 19.69 -19.02
N CYS A 207 -2.41 19.17 -19.20
CA CYS A 207 -3.44 19.10 -18.18
C CYS A 207 -4.32 17.88 -18.46
N THR A 208 -4.62 17.07 -17.44
CA THR A 208 -5.58 15.98 -17.62
C THR A 208 -6.99 16.52 -17.79
N GLN A 209 -7.85 15.78 -18.51
CA GLN A 209 -9.25 16.16 -18.70
C GLN A 209 -10.00 16.31 -17.37
N ALA A 210 -9.68 15.45 -16.39
CA ALA A 210 -10.27 15.49 -15.06
C ALA A 210 -9.89 16.78 -14.30
N TRP A 211 -8.65 17.26 -14.45
CA TRP A 211 -8.26 18.56 -13.89
C TRP A 211 -9.05 19.71 -14.53
N SER A 212 -9.17 19.73 -15.87
CA SER A 212 -9.88 20.80 -16.58
C SER A 212 -11.37 20.90 -16.20
N GLY A 213 -11.98 19.80 -15.77
CA GLY A 213 -13.37 19.76 -15.31
C GLY A 213 -13.57 20.14 -13.85
N ASN A 214 -12.51 20.40 -13.08
CA ASN A 214 -12.59 20.66 -11.64
C ASN A 214 -12.55 22.16 -11.33
N SER A 215 -13.69 22.72 -10.95
CA SER A 215 -13.84 24.16 -10.65
C SER A 215 -13.01 24.60 -9.44
N VAL A 216 -12.85 23.75 -8.42
CA VAL A 216 -12.08 24.05 -7.21
C VAL A 216 -10.59 24.20 -7.55
N ALA A 217 -10.07 23.27 -8.35
CA ALA A 217 -8.68 23.31 -8.82
C ALA A 217 -8.40 24.57 -9.66
N ALA A 218 -9.32 24.91 -10.58
CA ALA A 218 -9.21 26.09 -11.42
C ALA A 218 -9.21 27.40 -10.59
N ALA A 219 -10.06 27.49 -9.56
CA ALA A 219 -10.11 28.66 -8.68
C ALA A 219 -8.84 28.82 -7.82
N ALA A 220 -8.20 27.71 -7.44
CA ALA A 220 -6.99 27.70 -6.62
C ALA A 220 -5.70 28.01 -7.41
N LEU A 221 -5.73 27.95 -8.76
CA LEU A 221 -4.54 28.13 -9.60
C LEU A 221 -3.70 29.39 -9.30
N PRO A 222 -4.28 30.59 -9.07
CA PRO A 222 -3.49 31.78 -8.74
C PRO A 222 -2.71 31.62 -7.44
N GLN A 223 -3.34 31.04 -6.40
CA GLN A 223 -2.72 30.79 -5.11
C GLN A 223 -1.62 29.73 -5.22
N ILE A 224 -1.88 28.65 -5.98
CA ILE A 224 -0.90 27.59 -6.26
C ILE A 224 0.31 28.18 -6.99
N SER A 225 0.08 29.01 -8.01
CA SER A 225 1.14 29.63 -8.81
C SER A 225 2.01 30.57 -7.97
N GLN A 226 1.41 31.34 -7.06
CA GLN A 226 2.15 32.15 -6.10
C GLN A 226 3.05 31.29 -5.20
N LYS A 227 2.53 30.18 -4.67
CA LYS A 227 3.30 29.25 -3.84
C LYS A 227 4.42 28.54 -4.60
N ILE A 228 4.18 28.16 -5.86
CA ILE A 228 5.23 27.59 -6.72
C ILE A 228 6.34 28.62 -6.98
N ALA A 229 5.99 29.91 -7.12
CA ALA A 229 6.97 30.98 -7.32
C ALA A 229 7.83 31.26 -6.07
N GLU A 230 7.36 30.91 -4.86
CA GLU A 230 8.18 30.90 -3.64
C GLU A 230 9.27 29.79 -3.68
N GLY A 231 9.13 28.82 -4.58
CA GLY A 231 10.08 27.76 -4.88
C GLY A 231 9.84 26.46 -4.12
N GLY A 232 10.36 25.36 -4.67
CA GLY A 232 10.33 24.03 -4.04
C GLY A 232 9.01 23.26 -4.19
N SER A 233 8.95 22.11 -3.52
CA SER A 233 7.74 21.27 -3.41
C SER A 233 6.85 21.73 -2.26
N GLY A 234 5.54 21.51 -2.36
CA GLY A 234 4.61 21.87 -1.29
C GLY A 234 3.22 21.30 -1.49
N SER A 235 2.32 21.61 -0.55
CA SER A 235 0.92 21.21 -0.60
C SER A 235 0.01 22.23 0.05
N LEU A 236 -1.25 22.28 -0.41
CA LEU A 236 -2.31 23.13 0.08
C LEU A 236 -3.60 22.31 0.23
N LEU A 237 -4.23 22.39 1.39
CA LEU A 237 -5.57 21.83 1.60
C LEU A 237 -6.60 22.79 1.01
N LEU A 238 -7.51 22.24 0.20
CA LEU A 238 -8.64 22.92 -0.41
C LEU A 238 -9.95 22.50 0.25
N GLU A 239 -11.05 23.14 -0.15
CA GLU A 239 -12.39 22.78 0.29
C GLU A 239 -12.73 21.31 -0.04
N GLY A 240 -13.55 20.67 0.80
CA GLY A 240 -14.03 19.31 0.56
C GLY A 240 -12.98 18.21 0.71
N GLN A 241 -11.98 18.40 1.59
CA GLN A 241 -10.87 17.46 1.82
C GLN A 241 -9.99 17.21 0.58
N GLN A 242 -10.02 18.11 -0.40
CA GLN A 242 -9.09 18.04 -1.53
C GLN A 242 -7.73 18.60 -1.12
N VAL A 243 -6.67 18.05 -1.71
CA VAL A 243 -5.31 18.55 -1.51
C VAL A 243 -4.65 18.71 -2.87
N VAL A 244 -4.10 19.90 -3.09
CA VAL A 244 -3.17 20.13 -4.20
C VAL A 244 -1.77 20.06 -3.66
N HIS A 245 -0.91 19.33 -4.34
CA HIS A 245 0.51 19.31 -4.05
C HIS A 245 1.31 19.43 -5.34
N TRP A 246 2.55 19.88 -5.21
CA TRP A 246 3.44 20.10 -6.34
C TRP A 246 4.87 19.73 -6.01
N GLU A 247 5.59 19.33 -7.06
CA GLU A 247 7.01 19.02 -7.00
C GLU A 247 7.73 19.48 -8.27
N THR A 248 9.01 19.78 -8.13
CA THR A 248 9.87 20.12 -9.25
C THR A 248 10.25 18.85 -10.00
N LEU A 249 10.06 18.87 -11.31
CA LEU A 249 10.41 17.78 -12.21
C LEU A 249 11.92 17.77 -12.49
N PRO A 250 12.53 16.61 -12.76
CA PRO A 250 13.95 16.52 -13.06
C PRO A 250 14.28 17.20 -14.40
N ASP A 251 15.56 17.42 -14.64
CA ASP A 251 16.06 18.09 -15.85
C ASP A 251 15.95 17.23 -17.12
N ASP A 252 15.83 15.90 -16.96
CA ASP A 252 15.62 14.95 -18.04
C ASP A 252 14.14 14.59 -18.27
N PHE A 253 13.21 15.24 -17.56
CA PHE A 253 11.77 14.99 -17.74
C PHE A 253 11.28 15.43 -19.13
N SER A 254 10.93 14.47 -19.98
CA SER A 254 10.68 14.67 -21.42
C SER A 254 9.71 15.80 -21.79
N LEU A 255 8.64 15.99 -21.02
CA LEU A 255 7.58 16.95 -21.34
C LEU A 255 7.91 18.38 -20.87
N ALA A 256 8.56 18.51 -19.72
CA ALA A 256 8.84 19.79 -19.07
C ALA A 256 10.09 19.69 -18.17
N PRO A 257 11.31 19.71 -18.76
CA PRO A 257 12.55 19.76 -18.01
C PRO A 257 12.55 20.88 -16.96
N GLN A 258 12.83 20.54 -15.70
CA GLN A 258 12.79 21.49 -14.57
C GLN A 258 11.45 22.21 -14.40
N GLY A 259 10.38 21.60 -14.93
CA GLY A 259 9.02 22.07 -14.77
C GLY A 259 8.45 21.78 -13.38
N THR A 260 7.14 21.89 -13.26
CA THR A 260 6.42 21.57 -12.03
C THR A 260 5.27 20.64 -12.37
N LEU A 261 5.20 19.50 -11.68
CA LEU A 261 4.01 18.68 -11.66
C LEU A 261 3.12 19.16 -10.53
N VAL A 262 1.87 19.49 -10.85
CA VAL A 262 0.86 19.88 -9.86
C VAL A 262 -0.24 18.83 -9.89
N VAL A 263 -0.51 18.22 -8.75
CA VAL A 263 -1.44 17.11 -8.62
C VAL A 263 -2.52 17.48 -7.61
N LEU A 264 -3.74 17.08 -7.92
CA LEU A 264 -4.92 17.21 -7.07
C LEU A 264 -5.39 15.82 -6.67
N GLU A 265 -5.54 15.61 -5.38
CA GLU A 265 -5.97 14.35 -4.79
C GLU A 265 -7.07 14.57 -3.74
N GLN A 266 -7.76 13.48 -3.40
CA GLN A 266 -8.61 13.46 -2.22
C GLN A 266 -7.76 13.08 -1.01
N ARG A 267 -7.82 13.89 0.04
CA ARG A 267 -7.07 13.61 1.25
C ARG A 267 -7.73 12.46 1.99
N SER A 268 -6.98 11.37 2.10
CA SER A 268 -7.34 10.23 2.93
C SER A 268 -6.91 10.44 4.39
N PRO A 269 -7.62 9.85 5.36
CA PRO A 269 -7.14 9.76 6.73
C PRO A 269 -5.73 9.18 6.82
N GLY A 270 -4.90 9.75 7.69
CA GLY A 270 -3.54 9.28 7.97
C GLY A 270 -3.51 7.93 8.70
N PRO A 271 -2.35 7.51 9.22
CA PRO A 271 -2.25 6.30 10.04
C PRO A 271 -3.29 6.28 11.18
N LEU A 272 -3.69 5.08 11.61
CA LEU A 272 -4.52 4.95 12.80
C LEU A 272 -3.73 5.42 14.02
N MET A 273 -4.26 6.40 14.75
CA MET A 273 -3.63 6.94 15.96
C MET A 273 -4.03 6.20 17.24
N THR A 274 -5.01 5.29 17.15
CA THR A 274 -5.48 4.48 18.28
C THR A 274 -4.59 3.25 18.44
N SER A 275 -4.06 3.02 19.64
CA SER A 275 -3.28 1.81 19.91
C SER A 275 -4.14 0.55 19.82
N GLY A 276 -3.55 -0.57 19.42
CA GLY A 276 -4.23 -1.87 19.37
C GLY A 276 -4.86 -2.28 20.71
N GLU A 277 -4.29 -1.84 21.84
CA GLU A 277 -4.87 -2.09 23.16
C GLU A 277 -6.14 -1.27 23.42
N ALA A 278 -6.13 0.03 23.11
CA ALA A 278 -7.31 0.88 23.25
C ALA A 278 -8.45 0.42 22.31
N ALA A 279 -8.08 -0.02 21.09
CA ALA A 279 -9.01 -0.64 20.15
C ALA A 279 -9.62 -1.93 20.73
N LEU A 280 -8.81 -2.76 21.38
CA LEU A 280 -9.25 -4.01 22.00
C LEU A 280 -10.17 -3.76 23.19
N GLU A 281 -9.87 -2.78 24.03
CA GLU A 281 -10.74 -2.39 25.15
C GLU A 281 -12.10 -1.90 24.66
N ALA A 282 -12.12 -1.02 23.65
CA ALA A 282 -13.37 -0.57 23.02
C ALA A 282 -14.16 -1.75 22.45
N PHE A 283 -13.50 -2.65 21.70
CA PHE A 283 -14.13 -3.86 21.17
C PHE A 283 -14.73 -4.75 22.27
N CYS A 284 -14.00 -4.98 23.36
CA CYS A 284 -14.50 -5.80 24.46
C CYS A 284 -15.71 -5.15 25.13
N GLY A 285 -15.69 -3.82 25.28
CA GLY A 285 -16.81 -3.04 25.83
C GLY A 285 -18.06 -3.10 24.95
N ASP A 286 -17.91 -2.79 23.66
CA ASP A 286 -19.02 -2.75 22.68
C ASP A 286 -19.73 -4.11 22.55
N HIS A 287 -18.98 -5.21 22.69
CA HIS A 287 -19.52 -6.56 22.65
C HIS A 287 -19.81 -7.17 24.04
N SER A 288 -19.71 -6.38 25.11
CA SER A 288 -19.97 -6.79 26.50
C SER A 288 -19.24 -8.08 26.90
N LEU A 289 -17.98 -8.22 26.50
CA LEU A 289 -17.18 -9.41 26.76
C LEU A 289 -16.85 -9.51 28.26
N THR A 290 -16.94 -10.72 28.81
CA THR A 290 -16.48 -10.99 30.18
C THR A 290 -14.95 -10.85 30.27
N PRO A 291 -14.37 -10.64 31.46
CA PRO A 291 -12.92 -10.54 31.61
C PRO A 291 -12.17 -11.74 31.00
N ARG A 292 -12.74 -12.94 31.13
CA ARG A 292 -12.15 -14.16 30.57
C ARG A 292 -12.29 -14.24 29.05
N GLU A 293 -13.38 -13.76 28.48
CA GLU A 293 -13.55 -13.65 27.02
C GLU A 293 -12.55 -12.64 26.44
N ALA A 294 -12.36 -11.50 27.10
CA ALA A 294 -11.40 -10.47 26.71
C ALA A 294 -9.96 -11.00 26.73
N GLU A 295 -9.56 -11.76 27.75
CA GLU A 295 -8.25 -12.44 27.78
C GLU A 295 -8.07 -13.40 26.59
N ILE A 296 -9.10 -14.18 26.26
CA ILE A 296 -9.05 -15.11 25.14
C ILE A 296 -8.92 -14.36 23.81
N VAL A 297 -9.69 -13.28 23.60
CA VAL A 297 -9.59 -12.43 22.40
C VAL A 297 -8.18 -11.82 22.30
N ARG A 298 -7.68 -11.24 23.39
CA ARG A 298 -6.35 -10.63 23.47
C ARG A 298 -5.26 -11.60 23.00
N LEU A 299 -5.23 -12.80 23.56
CA LEU A 299 -4.23 -13.80 23.22
C LEU A 299 -4.43 -14.39 21.82
N SER A 300 -5.67 -14.44 21.34
CA SER A 300 -5.98 -14.87 19.96
C SER A 300 -5.45 -13.85 18.95
N PHE A 301 -5.60 -12.56 19.21
CA PHE A 301 -5.06 -11.49 18.36
C PHE A 301 -3.54 -11.37 18.41
N LEU A 302 -2.88 -11.96 19.41
CA LEU A 302 -1.43 -12.16 19.43
C LEU A 302 -0.99 -13.40 18.65
N GLY A 303 -1.89 -14.06 17.91
CA GLY A 303 -1.59 -15.23 17.10
C GLY A 303 -1.25 -16.49 17.90
N LEU A 304 -1.57 -16.53 19.21
CA LEU A 304 -1.18 -17.65 20.07
C LEU A 304 -2.06 -18.88 19.82
N PRO A 305 -1.47 -20.08 19.64
CA PRO A 305 -2.25 -21.30 19.49
C PRO A 305 -2.95 -21.68 20.80
N ASN A 306 -4.06 -22.42 20.73
CA ASN A 306 -4.86 -22.84 21.91
C ASN A 306 -4.03 -23.46 23.05
N ALA A 307 -2.95 -24.20 22.72
CA ALA A 307 -2.05 -24.77 23.72
C ALA A 307 -1.23 -23.71 24.47
N ALA A 308 -0.77 -22.66 23.78
CA ALA A 308 -0.05 -21.55 24.39
C ALA A 308 -1.01 -20.69 25.24
N ILE A 309 -2.21 -20.42 24.74
CA ILE A 309 -3.27 -19.74 25.49
C ILE A 309 -3.59 -20.50 26.78
N ALA A 310 -3.80 -21.82 26.68
CA ALA A 310 -4.11 -22.67 27.83
C ALA A 310 -3.01 -22.62 28.89
N LYS A 311 -1.75 -22.70 28.47
CA LYS A 311 -0.58 -22.58 29.35
C LYS A 311 -0.53 -21.21 30.04
N GLN A 312 -0.70 -20.12 29.29
CA GLN A 312 -0.63 -18.76 29.82
C GLN A 312 -1.77 -18.46 30.80
N LEU A 313 -2.95 -19.03 30.55
CA LEU A 313 -4.14 -18.82 31.37
C LEU A 313 -4.35 -19.86 32.48
N GLY A 314 -3.42 -20.82 32.64
CA GLY A 314 -3.48 -21.86 33.68
C GLY A 314 -4.67 -22.81 33.56
N VAL A 315 -5.16 -23.10 32.35
CA VAL A 315 -6.32 -23.96 32.10
C VAL A 315 -6.03 -25.06 31.08
N SER A 316 -6.98 -25.98 30.90
CA SER A 316 -6.85 -27.02 29.87
C SER A 316 -7.05 -26.46 28.46
N VAL A 317 -6.46 -27.11 27.44
CA VAL A 317 -6.70 -26.79 26.02
C VAL A 317 -8.19 -26.92 25.67
N GLY A 318 -8.89 -27.90 26.25
CA GLY A 318 -10.34 -28.07 26.08
C GLY A 318 -11.14 -26.88 26.63
N THR A 319 -10.72 -26.32 27.75
CA THR A 319 -11.32 -25.12 28.34
C THR A 319 -11.17 -23.92 27.40
N VAL A 320 -9.99 -23.73 26.79
CA VAL A 320 -9.79 -22.66 25.78
C VAL A 320 -10.69 -22.85 24.57
N LYS A 321 -10.80 -24.07 24.04
CA LYS A 321 -11.72 -24.37 22.92
C LYS A 321 -13.17 -24.02 23.28
N ASN A 322 -13.61 -24.35 24.48
CA ASN A 322 -14.96 -24.02 24.96
C ASN A 322 -15.16 -22.50 25.09
N HIS A 323 -14.17 -21.77 25.62
CA HIS A 323 -14.24 -20.31 25.67
C HIS A 323 -14.35 -19.70 24.27
N ARG A 324 -13.52 -20.14 23.32
CA ARG A 324 -13.58 -19.66 21.93
C ARG A 324 -14.91 -19.97 21.26
N TRP A 325 -15.46 -21.17 21.47
CA TRP A 325 -16.77 -21.53 20.94
C TRP A 325 -17.89 -20.64 21.48
N ARG A 326 -17.92 -20.41 22.81
CA ARG A 326 -18.91 -19.51 23.43
C ARG A 326 -18.74 -18.07 22.96
N LEU A 327 -17.50 -17.60 22.86
CA LEU A 327 -17.16 -16.28 22.34
C LEU A 327 -17.67 -16.12 20.90
N TYR A 328 -17.39 -17.10 20.04
CA TYR A 328 -17.82 -17.07 18.64
C TYR A 328 -19.33 -17.09 18.51
N TYR A 329 -20.00 -17.93 19.28
CA TYR A 329 -21.46 -17.94 19.36
C TYR A 329 -22.04 -16.60 19.83
N LYS A 330 -21.44 -15.98 20.85
CA LYS A 330 -21.87 -14.68 21.38
C LYS A 330 -21.69 -13.54 20.38
N LEU A 331 -20.62 -13.59 19.59
CA LEU A 331 -20.30 -12.59 18.58
C LEU A 331 -20.98 -12.85 17.22
N ASP A 332 -21.77 -13.93 17.11
CA ASP A 332 -22.37 -14.40 15.87
C ASP A 332 -21.36 -14.59 14.73
N ILE A 333 -20.25 -15.26 15.06
CA ILE A 333 -19.18 -15.60 14.12
C ILE A 333 -18.85 -17.09 14.20
N THR A 334 -18.15 -17.60 13.18
CA THR A 334 -17.76 -19.00 13.06
C THR A 334 -16.25 -19.20 12.96
N THR A 335 -15.52 -18.15 12.59
CA THR A 335 -14.08 -18.22 12.34
C THR A 335 -13.29 -17.13 13.05
N GLU A 336 -12.01 -17.39 13.25
CA GLU A 336 -11.07 -16.38 13.75
C GLU A 336 -10.93 -15.21 12.77
N ARG A 337 -11.04 -15.47 11.46
CA ARG A 337 -11.05 -14.44 10.41
C ARG A 337 -12.20 -13.45 10.59
N GLU A 338 -13.40 -13.94 10.91
CA GLU A 338 -14.55 -13.09 11.20
C GLU A 338 -14.37 -12.28 12.48
N LEU A 339 -13.75 -12.86 13.51
CA LEU A 339 -13.37 -12.11 14.72
C LEU A 339 -12.48 -10.91 14.38
N PHE A 340 -11.52 -11.08 13.47
CA PHE A 340 -10.67 -9.98 13.01
C PHE A 340 -11.42 -8.94 12.18
N HIS A 341 -12.27 -9.39 11.25
CA HIS A 341 -13.10 -8.47 10.47
C HIS A 341 -13.98 -7.61 11.37
N LEU A 342 -14.59 -8.21 12.40
CA LEU A 342 -15.40 -7.50 13.37
C LEU A 342 -14.56 -6.49 14.15
N PHE A 343 -13.40 -6.89 14.67
CA PHE A 343 -12.50 -6.01 15.41
C PHE A 343 -12.08 -4.76 14.63
N ILE A 344 -11.63 -4.92 13.38
CA ILE A 344 -11.25 -3.79 12.53
C ILE A 344 -12.47 -2.93 12.20
N SER A 345 -13.63 -3.53 11.97
CA SER A 345 -14.86 -2.76 11.71
C SER A 345 -15.24 -1.89 12.91
N THR A 346 -15.08 -2.39 14.13
CA THR A 346 -15.27 -1.62 15.37
C THR A 346 -14.23 -0.51 15.48
N LEU A 347 -12.94 -0.82 15.27
CA LEU A 347 -11.86 0.18 15.28
C LEU A 347 -12.11 1.34 14.31
N LEU A 348 -12.50 1.04 13.07
CA LEU A 348 -12.80 2.05 12.06
C LEU A 348 -14.07 2.85 12.37
N SER A 349 -14.99 2.30 13.16
CA SER A 349 -16.22 2.98 13.59
C SER A 349 -15.96 3.94 14.75
N VAL A 350 -15.21 3.52 15.76
CA VAL A 350 -14.83 4.35 16.93
C VAL A 350 -14.15 5.64 16.49
N GLU A 351 -13.27 5.55 15.50
CA GLU A 351 -12.55 6.71 15.02
C GLU A 351 -13.42 7.70 14.25
N LYS A 352 -14.37 7.21 13.43
CA LYS A 352 -15.34 8.09 12.76
C LYS A 352 -16.11 8.93 13.78
N SER A 353 -16.54 8.30 14.88
CA SER A 353 -17.23 9.00 15.97
C SER A 353 -16.34 10.06 16.63
N LYS A 354 -15.05 9.77 16.89
CA LYS A 354 -14.10 10.73 17.47
C LYS A 354 -13.83 11.92 16.55
N VAL A 355 -13.71 11.69 15.24
CA VAL A 355 -13.52 12.77 14.25
C VAL A 355 -14.76 13.67 14.17
N MET A 356 -15.96 13.08 14.17
CA MET A 356 -17.22 13.84 14.17
C MET A 356 -17.42 14.68 15.44
N GLU A 357 -16.99 14.18 16.61
CA GLU A 357 -17.04 14.93 17.87
C GLU A 357 -16.04 16.11 17.91
N GLN A 358 -14.88 15.99 17.23
CA GLN A 358 -13.87 17.05 17.14
C GLN A 358 -14.21 18.14 16.11
N GLU A 359 -15.00 17.81 15.08
CA GLU A 359 -15.45 18.75 14.04
C GLU A 359 -16.79 19.44 14.38
N ALA A 360 -17.42 19.11 15.52
CA ALA A 360 -18.62 19.80 15.97
C ALA A 360 -18.30 21.28 16.28
N PRO A 361 -19.09 22.26 15.79
CA PRO A 361 -18.84 23.66 16.07
C PRO A 361 -18.91 23.88 17.58
N GLN A 362 -17.81 24.37 18.16
CA GLN A 362 -17.83 24.91 19.52
C GLN A 362 -18.78 26.10 19.50
N GLY A 363 -19.97 25.89 20.08
CA GLY A 363 -21.08 26.84 20.08
C GLY A 363 -20.82 28.11 20.88
#